data_AF-A0A1C0ZYZ8-F1
#
_entry.id   AF-A0A1C0ZYZ8-F1
#
_cell.length_a   1.000
_cell.length_b   1.000
_cell.length_c   1.000
_cell.angle_alpha   90.00
_cell.angle_beta   90.00
_cell.angle_gamma   90.00
#
_symmetry.space_group_name_H-M   'P 1'
#
loop_
_entity.id
_entity.type
_entity.pdbx_description
1 polymer ?
#
loop_
_entity_poly.entity_id
_entity_poly.type
_entity_poly.pdbx_seq_one_letter_code
_entity_poly.pdbx_strand_id
1 'polypeptide(L)'
;MAKEKINNNIEFDEASIIQGFDIELSEKNAQRIDRLVDDYENSILNRVDEAYSDQTTFTDRLADRIAKFGGSWTFIGYFGALLVAWTIWNTLPFFKPLHFDKPPFILLNLCLSFLAAFQAPIIMMSQNRQNARDKHESVIDFAINYKAEQEIDDIQNHLHRIEESGLRNKEEFYSELLQIKQMLASIESKLS
;
A
#
# COMPACT_ATOMS: atom_id res chain seq x y z
N MET A 1 25.84 -59.39 -9.65
CA MET A 1 26.06 -58.05 -10.24
C MET A 1 24.95 -57.15 -9.68
N ALA A 2 25.33 -56.23 -8.81
CA ALA A 2 24.44 -55.50 -7.91
C ALA A 2 23.57 -54.46 -8.65
N LYS A 3 22.33 -54.30 -8.17
CA LYS A 3 21.32 -53.38 -8.70
C LYS A 3 21.35 -52.12 -7.83
N GLU A 4 21.93 -51.05 -8.35
CA GLU A 4 22.04 -49.76 -7.67
C GLU A 4 20.73 -48.99 -7.84
N LYS A 5 20.02 -48.80 -6.72
CA LYS A 5 18.83 -47.95 -6.61
C LYS A 5 19.29 -46.51 -6.40
N ILE A 6 19.10 -45.64 -7.37
CA ILE A 6 19.20 -44.19 -7.15
C ILE A 6 17.87 -43.73 -6.56
N ASN A 7 17.95 -43.39 -5.27
CA ASN A 7 16.89 -42.85 -4.42
C ASN A 7 16.83 -41.33 -4.61
N ASN A 8 15.77 -40.82 -5.23
CA ASN A 8 15.54 -39.37 -5.32
C ASN A 8 14.57 -38.95 -4.21
N ASN A 9 15.10 -38.81 -2.99
CA ASN A 9 14.50 -37.95 -1.97
C ASN A 9 14.87 -36.51 -2.34
N ILE A 10 13.92 -35.74 -2.87
CA ILE A 10 14.02 -34.29 -2.88
C ILE A 10 13.44 -33.83 -1.55
N GLU A 11 14.36 -33.57 -0.63
CA GLU A 11 14.18 -32.83 0.61
C GLU A 11 13.75 -31.40 0.23
N PHE A 12 12.46 -31.09 0.40
CA PHE A 12 11.96 -29.71 0.37
C PHE A 12 12.10 -29.16 1.79
N ASP A 13 13.31 -28.73 2.12
CA ASP A 13 13.54 -27.76 3.18
C ASP A 13 14.35 -26.60 2.58
N GLU A 14 14.12 -25.42 3.13
CA GLU A 14 14.67 -24.11 2.75
C GLU A 14 14.04 -23.33 1.57
N ALA A 15 13.51 -22.15 1.96
CA ALA A 15 13.45 -20.90 1.20
C ALA A 15 12.24 -20.63 0.28
N SER A 16 11.11 -20.29 0.90
CA SER A 16 10.28 -19.18 0.42
C SER A 16 10.36 -18.00 1.41
N ILE A 17 11.58 -17.47 1.59
CA ILE A 17 11.75 -16.12 2.13
C ILE A 17 11.20 -15.16 1.07
N ILE A 18 9.93 -14.77 1.24
CA ILE A 18 9.37 -13.62 0.55
C ILE A 18 10.01 -12.38 1.17
N GLN A 19 11.00 -11.86 0.46
CA GLN A 19 11.84 -10.74 0.85
C GLN A 19 11.01 -9.45 0.80
N GLY A 20 10.72 -8.86 1.96
CA GLY A 20 10.13 -7.51 2.03
C GLY A 20 9.56 -7.09 3.38
N PHE A 21 9.10 -8.03 4.21
CA PHE A 21 8.56 -7.71 5.52
C PHE A 21 8.68 -8.91 6.46
N ASP A 22 9.56 -8.82 7.46
CA ASP A 22 9.72 -9.84 8.52
C ASP A 22 8.54 -9.81 9.52
N ILE A 23 7.32 -10.09 9.06
CA ILE A 23 6.22 -10.48 9.97
C ILE A 23 6.10 -12.00 9.92
N GLU A 24 6.44 -12.63 11.04
CA GLU A 24 6.04 -14.00 11.32
C GLU A 24 4.50 -14.04 11.44
N LEU A 25 3.84 -14.56 10.39
CA LEU A 25 2.38 -14.70 10.32
C LEU A 25 1.92 -15.85 11.24
N SER A 26 1.89 -15.57 12.54
CA SER A 26 1.19 -16.40 13.53
C SER A 26 -0.32 -16.31 13.28
N GLU A 27 -1.10 -17.39 13.47
CA GLU A 27 -2.58 -17.41 13.35
C GLU A 27 -3.28 -16.24 14.09
N LYS A 28 -2.67 -15.74 15.17
CA LYS A 28 -3.15 -14.57 15.91
C LYS A 28 -3.06 -13.25 15.14
N ASN A 29 -2.11 -13.13 14.22
CA ASN A 29 -1.93 -11.96 13.36
C ASN A 29 -2.91 -11.99 12.18
N ALA A 30 -3.19 -13.17 11.61
CA ALA A 30 -4.21 -13.34 10.58
C ALA A 30 -5.61 -12.94 11.09
N GLN A 31 -6.01 -13.41 12.29
CA GLN A 31 -7.27 -12.99 12.92
C GLN A 31 -7.32 -11.50 13.26
N ARG A 32 -6.17 -10.86 13.49
CA ARG A 32 -6.11 -9.40 13.68
C ARG A 32 -6.27 -8.66 12.37
N ILE A 33 -5.66 -9.15 11.29
CA ILE A 33 -5.81 -8.57 9.96
C ILE A 33 -7.26 -8.67 9.50
N ASP A 34 -7.91 -9.81 9.71
CA ASP A 34 -9.32 -10.00 9.33
C ASP A 34 -10.25 -9.02 10.06
N ARG A 35 -10.03 -8.84 11.38
CA ARG A 35 -10.72 -7.78 12.14
C ARG A 35 -10.36 -6.38 11.66
N LEU A 36 -9.11 -6.11 11.28
CA LEU A 36 -8.72 -4.80 10.77
C LEU A 36 -9.38 -4.49 9.42
N VAL A 37 -9.60 -5.49 8.56
CA VAL A 37 -10.33 -5.33 7.29
C VAL A 37 -11.81 -5.06 7.57
N ASP A 38 -12.45 -5.88 8.41
CA ASP A 38 -13.88 -5.77 8.72
C ASP A 38 -14.23 -4.47 9.49
N ASP A 39 -13.38 -4.06 10.44
CA ASP A 39 -13.54 -2.81 11.19
C ASP A 39 -13.34 -1.59 10.27
N TYR A 40 -12.52 -1.71 9.22
CA TYR A 40 -12.31 -0.65 8.24
C TYR A 40 -13.38 -0.59 7.14
N GLU A 41 -13.98 -1.71 6.73
CA GLU A 41 -15.15 -1.72 5.83
C GLU A 41 -16.31 -0.92 6.45
N ASN A 42 -16.56 -1.15 7.75
CA ASN A 42 -17.50 -0.36 8.54
C ASN A 42 -17.00 1.08 8.77
N SER A 43 -15.67 1.28 8.93
CA SER A 43 -15.08 2.61 9.09
C SER A 43 -15.04 3.43 7.81
N ILE A 44 -15.02 2.88 6.59
CA ILE A 44 -15.11 3.67 5.35
C ILE A 44 -16.49 4.33 5.24
N LEU A 45 -17.55 3.57 5.55
CA LEU A 45 -18.91 4.11 5.59
C LEU A 45 -19.05 5.21 6.66
N ASN A 46 -18.40 5.04 7.82
CA ASN A 46 -18.45 6.04 8.90
C ASN A 46 -17.44 7.20 8.74
N ARG A 47 -16.27 7.01 8.10
CA ARG A 47 -15.23 8.04 7.89
C ARG A 47 -15.52 8.95 6.73
N VAL A 48 -16.32 8.52 5.74
CA VAL A 48 -16.89 9.46 4.77
C VAL A 48 -17.76 10.50 5.49
N ASP A 49 -18.41 10.12 6.59
CA ASP A 49 -19.18 11.02 7.46
C ASP A 49 -18.31 11.71 8.54
N GLU A 50 -17.34 11.03 9.14
CA GLU A 50 -16.52 11.55 10.26
C GLU A 50 -15.32 12.41 9.82
N ALA A 51 -14.81 12.22 8.60
CA ALA A 51 -13.84 13.14 7.97
C ALA A 51 -14.47 14.53 7.70
N TYR A 52 -15.79 14.66 7.86
CA TYR A 52 -16.50 15.94 7.85
C TYR A 52 -16.76 16.51 9.26
N SER A 53 -16.63 15.73 10.34
CA SER A 53 -17.04 16.16 11.69
C SER A 53 -15.93 16.48 12.68
N ASP A 54 -14.67 16.06 12.43
CA ASP A 54 -13.59 16.36 13.39
C ASP A 54 -12.89 17.68 13.10
N GLN A 55 -13.50 18.74 13.64
CA GLN A 55 -12.85 19.94 14.20
C GLN A 55 -11.43 20.20 13.70
N THR A 56 -11.34 20.84 12.53
CA THR A 56 -10.08 21.41 12.07
C THR A 56 -9.58 22.43 13.10
N THR A 57 -8.61 22.02 13.92
CA THR A 57 -7.83 22.95 14.74
C THR A 57 -7.31 24.02 13.78
N PHE A 58 -7.59 25.29 14.08
CA PHE A 58 -7.26 26.41 13.20
C PHE A 58 -5.77 26.39 12.75
N THR A 59 -4.90 25.82 13.57
CA THR A 59 -3.48 25.57 13.33
C THR A 59 -3.20 24.56 12.22
N ASP A 60 -3.97 23.46 12.12
CA ASP A 60 -3.76 22.42 11.11
C ASP A 60 -4.16 22.93 9.72
N ARG A 61 -5.26 23.69 9.66
CA ARG A 61 -5.68 24.39 8.44
C ARG A 61 -4.68 25.45 7.99
N LEU A 62 -4.10 26.18 8.94
CA LEU A 62 -3.10 27.19 8.66
C LEU A 62 -1.80 26.54 8.15
N ALA A 63 -1.35 25.46 8.80
CA ALA A 63 -0.20 24.67 8.37
C ALA A 63 -0.40 24.09 6.97
N ASP A 64 -1.60 23.59 6.65
CA ASP A 64 -1.93 23.10 5.31
C ASP A 64 -1.89 24.17 4.24
N ARG A 65 -2.41 25.35 4.56
CA ARG A 65 -2.40 26.48 3.63
C ARG A 65 -0.97 27.00 3.43
N ILE A 66 -0.16 27.05 4.48
CA ILE A 66 1.26 27.44 4.43
C ILE A 66 2.08 26.39 3.66
N ALA A 67 1.85 25.09 3.88
CA ALA A 67 2.56 24.03 3.15
C ALA A 67 2.24 24.05 1.65
N LYS A 68 0.95 24.20 1.30
CA LYS A 68 0.52 24.34 -0.10
C LYS A 68 1.05 25.62 -0.76
N PHE A 69 1.13 26.72 0.00
CA PHE A 69 1.63 27.99 -0.50
C PHE A 69 3.16 27.99 -0.66
N GLY A 70 3.89 27.51 0.36
CA GLY A 70 5.35 27.43 0.36
C GLY A 70 5.93 26.42 -0.64
N GLY A 71 5.17 25.39 -1.02
CA GLY A 71 5.55 24.43 -2.06
C GLY A 71 5.21 24.84 -3.50
N SER A 72 4.54 25.98 -3.70
CA SER A 72 4.14 26.43 -5.04
C SER A 72 5.29 27.14 -5.75
N TRP A 73 5.52 26.79 -7.02
CA TRP A 73 6.45 27.50 -7.92
C TRP A 73 6.16 29.00 -8.03
N THR A 74 4.90 29.41 -7.84
CA THR A 74 4.50 30.83 -7.86
C THR A 74 5.01 31.61 -6.64
N PHE A 75 5.07 30.98 -5.46
CA PHE A 75 5.61 31.60 -4.24
C PHE A 75 7.11 31.87 -4.36
N ILE A 76 7.86 30.91 -4.90
CA ILE A 76 9.30 31.08 -5.20
C ILE A 76 9.51 32.30 -6.11
N GLY A 77 8.68 32.47 -7.14
CA GLY A 77 8.74 33.61 -8.06
C GLY A 77 8.50 34.96 -7.36
N TYR A 78 7.43 35.07 -6.56
CA TYR A 78 7.13 36.29 -5.80
C TYR A 78 8.20 36.61 -4.76
N PHE A 79 8.68 35.60 -4.03
CA PHE A 79 9.71 35.77 -3.01
C PHE A 79 11.04 36.23 -3.63
N GLY A 80 11.46 35.63 -4.74
CA GLY A 80 12.64 36.06 -5.49
C GLY A 80 12.51 37.49 -6.02
N ALA A 81 11.34 37.85 -6.58
CA ALA A 81 11.08 39.21 -7.05
C ALA A 81 11.14 40.24 -5.90
N LEU A 82 10.62 39.90 -4.72
CA LEU A 82 10.68 40.74 -3.53
C LEU A 82 12.13 40.96 -3.07
N LEU A 83 12.96 39.90 -3.04
CA LEU A 83 14.38 40.02 -2.70
C LEU A 83 15.12 40.94 -3.68
N VAL A 84 14.89 40.75 -4.99
CA VAL A 84 15.49 41.60 -6.03
C VAL A 84 15.04 43.06 -5.88
N ALA A 85 13.74 43.29 -5.65
CA ALA A 85 13.20 44.62 -5.42
C ALA A 85 13.81 45.27 -4.16
N TRP A 86 13.99 44.51 -3.08
CA TRP A 86 14.61 44.98 -1.83
C TRP A 86 16.08 45.35 -2.02
N THR A 87 16.84 44.53 -2.75
CA THR A 87 18.23 44.80 -3.08
C THR A 87 18.35 46.05 -3.97
N ILE A 88 17.50 46.18 -5.00
CA ILE A 88 17.47 47.37 -5.87
C ILE A 88 17.14 48.63 -5.05
N TRP A 89 16.14 48.57 -4.18
CA TRP A 89 15.74 49.68 -3.32
C TRP A 89 16.88 50.14 -2.39
N ASN A 90 17.60 49.21 -1.77
CA ASN A 90 18.69 49.53 -0.84
C ASN A 90 20.05 49.82 -1.53
N THR A 91 20.23 49.47 -2.81
CA THR A 91 21.49 49.71 -3.54
C THR A 91 21.44 50.97 -4.40
N LEU A 92 20.25 51.39 -4.84
CA LEU A 92 20.11 52.56 -5.71
C LEU A 92 20.53 53.85 -4.99
N PRO A 93 21.46 54.63 -5.59
CA PRO A 93 22.01 55.82 -4.96
C PRO A 93 20.98 56.95 -4.74
N PHE A 94 19.78 56.82 -5.32
CA PHE A 94 18.66 57.74 -5.15
C PHE A 94 18.07 57.69 -3.72
N PHE A 95 18.12 56.55 -3.05
CA PHE A 95 17.62 56.37 -1.67
C PHE A 95 18.69 56.56 -0.59
N LYS A 96 19.83 57.17 -0.96
CA LYS A 96 20.99 57.41 -0.10
C LYS A 96 20.72 57.95 1.33
N PRO A 97 19.81 58.91 1.55
CA PRO A 97 19.52 59.42 2.90
C PRO A 97 18.63 58.49 3.75
N LEU A 98 18.04 57.45 3.16
CA LEU A 98 17.11 56.48 3.78
C LEU A 98 17.65 55.04 3.70
N HIS A 99 18.97 54.86 3.69
CA HIS A 99 19.57 53.51 3.71
C HIS A 99 19.25 52.81 5.03
N PHE A 100 18.29 51.91 4.98
CA PHE A 100 17.90 51.08 6.11
C PHE A 100 18.79 49.84 6.24
N ASP A 101 19.32 49.31 5.12
CA ASP A 101 20.22 48.15 5.09
C ASP A 101 21.41 48.36 4.11
N LYS A 102 22.54 48.88 4.62
CA LYS A 102 23.76 49.09 3.81
C LYS A 102 24.44 47.75 3.50
N PRO A 103 25.14 47.63 2.35
CA PRO A 103 25.97 46.46 2.07
C PRO A 103 26.93 46.21 3.25
N PRO A 104 26.98 44.98 3.82
CA PRO A 104 26.62 43.69 3.24
C PRO A 104 25.20 43.12 3.58
N PHE A 105 24.16 43.95 3.71
CA PHE A 105 22.75 43.56 3.92
C PHE A 105 22.50 42.68 5.16
N ILE A 106 22.83 43.19 6.34
CA ILE A 106 22.78 42.42 7.59
C ILE A 106 21.35 42.04 7.99
N LEU A 107 20.38 42.90 7.71
CA LEU A 107 18.98 42.67 8.07
C LEU A 107 18.34 41.61 7.16
N LEU A 108 18.62 41.69 5.85
CA LEU A 108 18.19 40.68 4.89
C LEU A 108 18.75 39.30 5.27
N ASN A 109 20.04 39.24 5.60
CA ASN A 109 20.70 37.99 5.97
C ASN A 109 20.12 37.39 7.26
N LEU A 110 19.82 38.22 8.26
CA LEU A 110 19.18 37.78 9.50
C LEU A 110 17.78 37.22 9.23
N CYS A 111 16.98 37.92 8.43
CA CYS A 111 15.62 37.49 8.09
C CYS A 111 15.61 36.16 7.31
N LEU A 112 16.52 35.99 6.35
CA LEU A 112 16.66 34.76 5.57
C LEU A 112 17.10 33.58 6.43
N SER A 113 18.04 33.81 7.36
CA SER A 113 18.51 32.78 8.29
C SER A 113 17.40 32.32 9.23
N PHE A 114 16.59 33.25 9.74
CA PHE A 114 15.42 32.93 10.54
C PHE A 114 14.37 32.16 9.74
N LEU A 115 14.07 32.61 8.51
CA LEU A 115 13.10 31.94 7.64
C LEU A 115 13.52 30.49 7.33
N ALA A 116 14.81 30.27 7.03
CA ALA A 116 15.36 28.94 6.79
C ALA A 116 15.29 28.05 8.04
N ALA A 117 15.57 28.59 9.23
CA ALA A 117 15.47 27.86 10.48
C ALA A 117 14.04 27.37 10.78
N PHE A 118 13.02 28.17 10.43
CA PHE A 118 11.61 27.80 10.60
C PHE A 118 11.09 26.86 9.50
N GLN A 119 11.72 26.81 8.34
CA GLN A 119 11.31 25.92 7.25
C GLN A 119 11.48 24.44 7.61
N ALA A 120 12.62 24.04 8.19
CA ALA A 120 12.91 22.63 8.44
C ALA A 120 11.88 21.94 9.37
N PRO A 121 11.46 22.53 10.51
CA PRO A 121 10.40 21.96 11.34
C PRO A 121 9.04 21.89 10.66
N ILE A 122 8.65 22.90 9.88
CA ILE A 122 7.37 22.93 9.17
C ILE A 122 7.33 21.83 8.11
N ILE A 123 8.42 21.68 7.35
CA ILE A 123 8.56 20.60 6.37
C ILE A 123 8.52 19.25 7.08
N MET A 124 9.24 19.09 8.20
CA MET A 124 9.26 17.86 8.98
C MET A 124 7.89 17.50 9.57
N MET A 125 7.11 18.48 10.05
CA MET A 125 5.73 18.25 10.53
C MET A 125 4.79 17.84 9.39
N SER A 126 4.90 18.49 8.22
CA SER A 126 4.13 18.11 7.04
C SER A 126 4.48 16.70 6.55
N GLN A 127 5.76 16.36 6.53
CA GLN A 127 6.26 15.02 6.17
C GLN A 127 5.82 13.97 7.18
N ASN A 128 5.95 14.22 8.49
CA ASN A 128 5.55 13.27 9.53
C ASN A 128 4.06 12.90 9.43
N ARG A 129 3.21 13.87 9.07
CA ARG A 129 1.78 13.63 8.87
C ARG A 129 1.49 12.87 7.57
N GLN A 130 2.23 13.11 6.50
CA GLN A 130 2.11 12.32 5.26
C GLN A 130 2.57 10.88 5.50
N ASN A 131 3.76 10.69 6.06
CA ASN A 131 4.30 9.37 6.40
C ASN A 131 3.37 8.54 7.31
N ALA A 132 2.68 9.19 8.26
CA ALA A 132 1.71 8.52 9.11
C ALA A 132 0.48 8.02 8.33
N ARG A 133 0.00 8.80 7.34
CA ARG A 133 -1.09 8.39 6.44
C ARG A 133 -0.61 7.26 5.52
N ASP A 134 0.55 7.43 4.88
CA ASP A 134 1.11 6.46 3.95
C ASP A 134 1.36 5.11 4.63
N LYS A 135 1.86 5.11 5.88
CA LYS A 135 2.02 3.88 6.65
C LYS A 135 0.69 3.20 6.92
N HIS A 136 -0.34 3.97 7.28
CA HIS A 136 -1.67 3.41 7.52
C HIS A 136 -2.27 2.81 6.24
N GLU A 137 -2.13 3.50 5.11
CA GLU A 137 -2.58 3.02 3.80
C GLU A 137 -1.85 1.73 3.39
N SER A 138 -0.53 1.67 3.58
CA SER A 138 0.27 0.47 3.27
C SER A 138 -0.14 -0.78 4.04
N VAL A 139 -0.56 -0.63 5.31
CA VAL A 139 -1.04 -1.76 6.13
C VAL A 139 -2.38 -2.28 5.62
N ILE A 140 -3.24 -1.39 5.12
CA ILE A 140 -4.53 -1.77 4.53
C ILE A 140 -4.31 -2.51 3.22
N ASP A 141 -3.48 -1.95 2.33
CA ASP A 141 -3.19 -2.58 1.05
C ASP A 141 -2.60 -3.98 1.25
N PHE A 142 -1.74 -4.15 2.26
CA PHE A 142 -1.25 -5.48 2.65
C PHE A 142 -2.39 -6.41 3.10
N ALA A 143 -3.29 -5.93 3.95
CA ALA A 143 -4.41 -6.71 4.46
C ALA A 143 -5.40 -7.16 3.35
N ILE A 144 -5.72 -6.27 2.42
CA ILE A 144 -6.59 -6.58 1.26
C ILE A 144 -5.92 -7.62 0.36
N ASN A 145 -4.64 -7.43 0.03
CA ASN A 145 -3.91 -8.39 -0.80
C ASN A 145 -3.82 -9.76 -0.13
N TYR A 146 -3.58 -9.80 1.19
CA TYR A 146 -3.55 -11.04 1.96
C TYR A 146 -4.91 -11.76 1.94
N LYS A 147 -6.01 -11.04 2.11
CA LYS A 147 -7.37 -11.61 2.03
C LYS A 147 -7.69 -12.12 0.62
N ALA A 148 -7.30 -11.38 -0.42
CA ALA A 148 -7.47 -11.81 -1.80
C ALA A 148 -6.67 -13.09 -2.11
N GLU A 149 -5.45 -13.21 -1.59
CA GLU A 149 -4.64 -14.43 -1.72
C GLU A 149 -5.33 -15.63 -1.04
N GLN A 150 -5.89 -15.43 0.15
CA GLN A 150 -6.64 -16.47 0.85
C GLN A 150 -7.90 -16.90 0.08
N GLU A 151 -8.68 -15.95 -0.44
CA GLU A 151 -9.85 -16.25 -1.26
C GLU A 151 -9.47 -17.02 -2.54
N ILE A 152 -8.32 -16.70 -3.16
CA ILE A 152 -7.81 -17.44 -4.32
C ILE A 152 -7.48 -18.88 -3.94
N ASP A 153 -6.81 -19.11 -2.80
CA ASP A 153 -6.51 -20.46 -2.31
C ASP A 153 -7.80 -21.27 -2.04
N ASP A 154 -8.78 -20.65 -1.40
CA ASP A 154 -10.10 -21.27 -1.16
C ASP A 154 -10.81 -21.65 -2.47
N ILE A 155 -10.76 -20.78 -3.48
CA ILE A 155 -11.30 -21.06 -4.81
C ILE A 155 -10.55 -22.22 -5.48
N GLN A 156 -9.21 -22.25 -5.39
CA GLN A 156 -8.40 -23.36 -5.93
C GLN A 156 -8.76 -24.70 -5.26
N ASN A 157 -8.90 -24.70 -3.94
CA ASN A 157 -9.32 -25.88 -3.18
C ASN A 157 -10.73 -26.35 -3.59
N HIS A 158 -11.65 -25.42 -3.83
CA HIS A 158 -12.98 -25.76 -4.34
C HIS A 158 -12.93 -26.34 -5.77
N LEU A 159 -12.10 -25.77 -6.65
CA LEU A 159 -11.91 -26.24 -8.02
C LEU A 159 -11.32 -27.65 -8.06
N HIS A 160 -10.27 -27.93 -7.28
CA HIS A 160 -9.70 -29.28 -7.18
C HIS A 160 -10.73 -30.30 -6.70
N ARG A 161 -11.56 -29.94 -5.72
CA ARG A 161 -12.65 -30.82 -5.25
C ARG A 161 -13.70 -31.08 -6.34
N ILE A 162 -14.08 -30.06 -7.10
CA ILE A 162 -14.99 -30.23 -8.24
C ILE A 162 -14.37 -31.14 -9.29
N GLU A 163 -13.10 -30.93 -9.63
CA GLU A 163 -12.37 -31.75 -10.60
C GLU A 163 -12.33 -33.22 -10.17
N GLU A 164 -11.96 -33.50 -8.92
CA GLU A 164 -11.95 -34.84 -8.36
C GLU A 164 -13.34 -35.50 -8.42
N SER A 165 -14.39 -34.76 -8.04
CA SER A 165 -15.76 -35.28 -8.11
C SER A 165 -16.20 -35.55 -9.57
N GLY A 166 -15.78 -34.71 -10.51
CA GLY A 166 -16.06 -34.89 -11.94
C GLY A 166 -15.33 -36.10 -12.53
N LEU A 167 -14.09 -36.37 -12.09
CA LEU A 167 -13.34 -37.57 -12.48
C LEU A 167 -13.99 -38.84 -11.91
N ARG A 168 -14.36 -38.86 -10.63
CA ARG A 168 -15.08 -40.00 -10.02
C ARG A 168 -16.40 -40.30 -10.71
N ASN A 169 -17.21 -39.28 -11.01
CA ASN A 169 -18.47 -39.46 -11.72
C ASN A 169 -18.26 -40.07 -13.12
N LYS A 170 -17.18 -39.70 -13.83
CA LYS A 170 -16.81 -40.32 -15.11
C LYS A 170 -16.43 -41.79 -14.92
N GLU A 171 -15.60 -42.12 -13.94
CA GLU A 171 -15.20 -43.50 -13.65
C GLU A 171 -16.41 -44.39 -13.32
N GLU A 172 -17.31 -43.90 -12.46
CA GLU A 172 -18.57 -44.59 -12.14
C GLU A 172 -19.39 -44.85 -13.41
N PHE A 173 -19.60 -43.83 -14.24
CA PHE A 173 -20.35 -43.96 -15.50
C PHE A 173 -19.72 -44.97 -16.48
N TYR A 174 -18.40 -44.98 -16.63
CA TYR A 174 -17.71 -45.98 -17.46
C TYR A 174 -17.89 -47.39 -16.92
N SER A 175 -17.87 -47.57 -15.59
CA SER A 175 -18.07 -48.86 -14.95
C SER A 175 -19.50 -49.39 -15.17
N GLU A 176 -20.51 -48.53 -15.08
CA GLU A 176 -21.92 -48.86 -15.34
C GLU A 176 -22.13 -49.25 -16.80
N LEU A 177 -21.57 -48.48 -17.75
CA LEU A 177 -21.63 -48.82 -19.17
C LEU A 177 -21.00 -50.17 -19.48
N LEU A 178 -19.89 -50.50 -18.82
CA LEU A 178 -19.22 -51.79 -19.00
C LEU A 178 -20.09 -52.95 -18.48
N GLN A 179 -20.72 -52.77 -17.32
CA GLN A 179 -21.65 -53.76 -16.76
C GLN A 179 -22.85 -53.99 -17.68
N ILE A 180 -23.45 -52.92 -18.22
CA ILE A 180 -24.55 -53.02 -19.17
C ILE A 180 -24.12 -53.79 -20.42
N LYS A 181 -22.94 -53.49 -20.97
CA LYS A 181 -22.39 -54.24 -22.11
C LYS A 181 -22.22 -55.72 -21.80
N GLN A 182 -21.71 -56.07 -20.61
CA GLN A 182 -21.56 -57.47 -20.20
C GLN A 182 -22.91 -58.18 -20.02
N MET A 183 -23.90 -57.51 -19.44
CA MET A 183 -25.25 -58.07 -19.32
C MET A 183 -25.88 -58.33 -20.68
N LEU A 184 -25.75 -57.38 -21.63
CA LEU A 184 -26.24 -57.57 -23.00
C LEU A 184 -25.58 -58.77 -23.69
N ALA A 185 -24.25 -58.88 -23.60
CA ALA A 185 -23.52 -60.04 -24.15
C ALA A 185 -23.93 -61.37 -23.50
N SER A 186 -24.22 -61.37 -22.19
CA SER A 186 -24.74 -62.52 -21.47
C SER A 186 -26.16 -62.91 -21.88
N ILE A 187 -26.98 -61.96 -22.33
CA ILE A 187 -28.35 -62.23 -22.81
C ILE A 187 -28.28 -62.80 -24.23
N GLU A 188 -27.46 -62.20 -25.09
CA GLU A 188 -27.26 -62.65 -26.47
C GLU A 188 -26.73 -64.09 -26.53
N SER A 189 -25.77 -64.45 -25.67
CA SER A 189 -25.26 -65.83 -25.59
C SER A 189 -26.26 -66.85 -25.04
N LYS A 190 -27.29 -66.42 -24.30
CA LYS A 190 -28.38 -67.29 -23.83
C LYS A 190 -29.51 -67.44 -24.84
N LEU A 191 -29.58 -66.56 -25.84
CA LEU A 191 -30.60 -66.54 -26.90
C LEU A 191 -30.16 -67.29 -28.16
N SER A 192 -28.86 -67.53 -28.32
CA SER A 192 -28.28 -68.43 -29.34
C SER A 192 -28.15 -69.86 -28.84
#